data_AF-A0A846NA21-F1
#
_entry.id   AF-A0A846NA21-F1
#
_cell.length_a   1.000
_cell.length_b   1.000
_cell.length_c   1.000
_cell.angle_alpha   90.00
_cell.angle_beta   90.00
_cell.angle_gamma   90.00
#
_symmetry.space_group_name_H-M   'P 1'
#
loop_
_entity.id
_entity.type
_entity.pdbx_description
1 polymer ?
#
loop_
_entity_poly.entity_id
_entity_poly.type
_entity_poly.pdbx_seq_one_letter_code
_entity_poly.pdbx_strand_id
1 'polypeptide(L)'
;EGRVSALCTAIMHEAVELQRTTNWKWWKTPTVFNEADAREELIDIWHFVVQASLELNLTPDDIVEEYKRKNEINRERQRSGY
;
A
#
# COMPACT_ATOMS: atom_id res chain seq x y z
N GLU A 1 -13.32 14.60 -1.88
CA GLU A 1 -12.96 14.27 -0.49
C GLU A 1 -13.62 12.99 0.02
N GLY A 2 -14.95 12.90 0.12
CA GLY A 2 -15.64 11.72 0.68
C GLY A 2 -15.30 10.38 0.03
N ARG A 3 -15.14 10.34 -1.30
CA ARG A 3 -14.74 9.11 -2.01
C ARG A 3 -13.29 8.69 -1.73
N VAL A 4 -12.36 9.65 -1.66
CA VAL A 4 -10.96 9.37 -1.31
C VAL A 4 -10.89 8.80 0.11
N SER A 5 -11.67 9.33 1.06
CA SER A 5 -11.77 8.78 2.42
C SER A 5 -12.26 7.32 2.44
N ALA A 6 -13.29 7.00 1.63
CA ALA A 6 -13.78 5.64 1.49
C ALA A 6 -12.71 4.69 0.91
N LEU A 7 -11.96 5.13 -0.11
CA LEU A 7 -10.86 4.36 -0.70
C LEU A 7 -9.72 4.12 0.30
N CYS A 8 -9.36 5.11 1.12
CA CYS A 8 -8.39 4.92 2.20
C CYS A 8 -8.87 3.86 3.20
N THR A 9 -10.17 3.83 3.51
CA THR A 9 -10.76 2.81 4.38
C THR A 9 -10.65 1.42 3.73
N ALA A 10 -10.96 1.30 2.44
CA ALA A 10 -10.80 0.05 1.71
C ALA A 10 -9.35 -0.45 1.72
N ILE A 11 -8.37 0.42 1.39
CA ILE A 11 -6.93 0.09 1.45
C ILE A 11 -6.52 -0.43 2.84
N MET A 12 -7.01 0.20 3.92
CA MET A 12 -6.71 -0.26 5.28
C MET A 12 -7.28 -1.65 5.57
N HIS A 13 -8.49 -1.94 5.06
CA HIS A 13 -9.10 -3.26 5.22
C HIS A 13 -8.34 -4.33 4.44
N GLU A 14 -7.98 -4.09 3.18
CA GLU A 14 -7.21 -5.08 2.39
C GLU A 14 -5.79 -5.30 2.95
N ALA A 15 -5.18 -4.27 3.54
CA ALA A 15 -3.93 -4.45 4.26
C ALA A 15 -4.08 -5.37 5.49
N VAL A 16 -5.23 -5.35 6.16
CA VAL A 16 -5.55 -6.28 7.24
C VAL A 16 -5.81 -7.68 6.71
N GLU A 17 -6.46 -7.84 5.55
CA GLU A 17 -6.66 -9.13 4.89
C GLU A 17 -5.33 -9.76 4.47
N LEU A 18 -4.45 -8.98 3.82
CA LEU A 18 -3.08 -9.38 3.53
C LEU A 18 -2.31 -9.79 4.80
N GLN A 19 -2.39 -9.02 5.89
CA GLN A 19 -1.75 -9.40 7.15
C GLN A 19 -2.29 -10.75 7.66
N ARG A 20 -3.59 -11.03 7.50
CA ARG A 20 -4.21 -12.29 7.94
C ARG A 20 -3.71 -13.53 7.19
N THR A 21 -3.14 -13.37 5.99
CA THR A 21 -2.45 -14.47 5.27
C THR A 21 -1.13 -14.88 5.93
N THR A 22 -0.61 -14.05 6.84
CA THR A 22 0.65 -14.28 7.57
C THR A 22 0.43 -14.85 8.98
N ASN A 23 1.51 -15.35 9.60
CA ASN A 23 1.51 -15.81 11.00
C ASN A 23 1.56 -14.64 12.02
N TRP A 24 0.80 -13.56 11.82
CA TRP A 24 0.84 -12.36 12.67
C TRP A 24 0.33 -12.62 14.10
N LYS A 25 -0.58 -13.57 14.29
CA LYS A 25 -1.06 -14.00 15.61
C LYS A 25 -0.02 -14.91 16.25
N TRP A 26 0.95 -14.30 16.92
CA TRP A 26 2.05 -15.02 17.57
C TRP A 26 1.60 -16.07 18.61
N TRP A 27 0.36 -15.99 19.10
CA TRP A 27 -0.25 -16.95 20.03
C TRP A 27 -0.99 -18.11 19.35
N LYS A 28 -0.96 -18.22 18.02
CA LYS A 28 -1.54 -19.34 17.26
C LYS A 28 -0.44 -20.24 16.70
N THR A 29 -0.79 -21.51 16.47
CA THR A 29 0.10 -22.45 15.77
C THR A 29 0.39 -21.91 14.36
N PRO A 30 1.67 -21.74 13.98
CA PRO A 30 2.02 -21.28 12.65
C PRO A 30 1.51 -22.21 11.57
N THR A 31 0.99 -21.64 10.49
CA THR A 31 0.60 -22.35 9.27
C THR A 31 1.58 -22.06 8.15
N VAL A 32 1.57 -22.90 7.12
CA VAL A 32 2.30 -22.64 5.87
C VAL A 32 1.75 -21.35 5.26
N PHE A 33 2.64 -20.48 4.79
CA PHE A 33 2.26 -19.25 4.13
C PHE A 33 1.62 -19.55 2.77
N ASN A 34 0.39 -19.08 2.56
CA ASN A 34 -0.29 -19.19 1.28
C ASN A 34 0.05 -17.97 0.41
N GLU A 35 1.03 -18.15 -0.46
CA GLU A 35 1.50 -17.08 -1.35
C GLU A 35 0.44 -16.66 -2.37
N ALA A 36 -0.47 -17.56 -2.78
CA ALA A 36 -1.52 -17.24 -3.72
C ALA A 36 -2.50 -16.23 -3.12
N ASP A 37 -3.03 -16.51 -1.92
CA ASP A 37 -3.94 -15.61 -1.22
C ASP A 37 -3.25 -14.27 -0.94
N ALA A 38 -2.00 -14.28 -0.46
CA ALA A 38 -1.26 -13.03 -0.21
C ALA A 38 -1.05 -12.17 -1.47
N ARG A 39 -0.92 -12.79 -2.65
CA ARG A 39 -0.83 -12.06 -3.92
C ARG A 39 -2.18 -11.46 -4.31
N GLU A 40 -3.28 -12.16 -4.06
CA GLU A 40 -4.65 -11.67 -4.30
C GLU A 40 -4.93 -10.42 -3.47
N GLU A 41 -4.72 -10.48 -2.15
CA GLU A 41 -4.94 -9.33 -1.25
C GLU A 41 -4.05 -8.12 -1.60
N LEU A 42 -2.82 -8.37 -2.08
CA LEU A 42 -1.94 -7.30 -2.53
C LEU A 42 -2.49 -6.61 -3.80
N ILE A 43 -3.12 -7.35 -4.69
CA ILE A 43 -3.75 -6.79 -5.89
C ILE A 43 -4.98 -5.96 -5.53
N ASP A 44 -5.73 -6.35 -4.50
CA ASP A 44 -6.87 -5.56 -4.01
C ASP A 44 -6.44 -4.22 -3.43
N ILE A 45 -5.33 -4.18 -2.67
CA ILE A 45 -4.69 -2.91 -2.25
C ILE A 45 -4.34 -2.06 -3.48
N TRP A 46 -3.71 -2.65 -4.49
CA TRP A 46 -3.32 -1.94 -5.72
C TRP A 46 -4.52 -1.39 -6.48
N HIS A 47 -5.62 -2.13 -6.54
CA HIS A 47 -6.86 -1.70 -7.18
C HIS A 47 -7.34 -0.37 -6.58
N PHE A 48 -7.37 -0.26 -5.25
CA PHE A 48 -7.79 0.97 -4.58
C PHE A 48 -6.77 2.10 -4.67
N VAL A 49 -5.47 1.82 -4.71
CA VAL A 49 -4.42 2.85 -4.95
C VAL A 49 -4.56 3.47 -6.34
N VAL A 50 -4.81 2.64 -7.37
CA VAL A 50 -5.04 3.13 -8.73
C VAL A 50 -6.32 3.96 -8.78
N GLN A 51 -7.41 3.48 -8.17
CA GLN A 51 -8.66 4.24 -8.12
C GLN A 51 -8.47 5.59 -7.39
N ALA A 52 -7.74 5.62 -6.28
CA ALA A 52 -7.47 6.85 -5.54
C ALA A 52 -6.64 7.85 -6.37
N SER A 53 -5.70 7.34 -7.18
CA SER A 53 -4.92 8.16 -8.11
C SER A 53 -5.80 8.82 -9.17
N LEU A 54 -6.78 8.08 -9.71
CA LEU A 54 -7.79 8.63 -10.63
C LEU A 54 -8.68 9.68 -9.96
N GLU A 55 -9.14 9.46 -8.72
CA GLU A 55 -9.93 10.44 -7.96
C GLU A 55 -9.17 11.74 -7.66
N LEU A 56 -7.84 11.68 -7.61
CA LEU A 56 -6.96 12.83 -7.46
C LEU A 56 -6.51 13.44 -8.79
N ASN A 57 -6.99 12.92 -9.92
CA ASN A 57 -6.63 13.32 -11.28
C ASN A 57 -5.12 13.21 -11.56
N LEU A 58 -4.45 12.22 -10.95
CA LEU A 58 -3.04 11.94 -11.23
C LEU A 58 -2.91 11.18 -12.55
N THR A 59 -2.05 11.68 -13.44
CA THR A 59 -1.58 10.92 -14.58
C THR A 59 -0.45 9.96 -14.18
N PRO A 60 -0.11 8.96 -15.00
CA PRO A 60 1.04 8.10 -14.75
C PRO A 60 2.36 8.87 -14.61
N ASP A 61 2.53 9.96 -15.38
CA ASP A 61 3.72 10.80 -15.31
C ASP A 61 3.78 11.57 -13.98
N ASP A 62 2.65 12.10 -13.50
CA ASP A 62 2.56 12.76 -12.19
C ASP A 62 2.97 11.81 -11.05
N ILE A 63 2.53 10.54 -11.11
CA ILE A 63 2.88 9.53 -10.11
C ILE A 63 4.40 9.30 -10.10
N VAL A 64 5.01 9.17 -11.27
CA VAL A 64 6.46 8.94 -11.40
C VAL A 64 7.24 10.17 -10.91
N GLU A 65 6.79 11.38 -11.22
CA GLU A 65 7.42 12.61 -10.77
C GLU A 65 7.35 12.76 -9.24
N GLU A 66 6.16 12.60 -8.65
CA GLU A 66 5.99 12.67 -7.20
C GLU A 66 6.81 11.60 -6.46
N TYR A 67 6.88 10.38 -7.01
CA TYR A 67 7.74 9.33 -6.47
C TYR A 67 9.22 9.72 -6.49
N LYS A 68 9.72 10.24 -7.62
CA LYS A 68 11.12 10.70 -7.75
C LYS A 68 11.43 11.81 -6.75
N ARG A 69 10.56 12.82 -6.67
CA ARG A 69 10.67 13.94 -5.72
C ARG A 69 10.74 13.46 -4.28
N LYS A 70 9.85 12.55 -3.88
CA LYS A 70 9.85 11.97 -2.53
C LYS A 70 11.12 11.18 -2.23
N ASN A 71 11.61 10.42 -3.20
CA ASN A 71 12.83 9.61 -3.06
C ASN A 71 14.08 10.50 -2.89
N GLU A 72 14.16 11.62 -3.60
CA GLU A 72 15.24 12.60 -3.44
C GLU A 72 15.27 13.18 -2.03
N ILE A 73 14.12 13.64 -1.52
CA ILE A 73 13.98 14.13 -0.13
C ILE A 73 14.43 13.05 0.88
N ASN A 74 14.08 11.78 0.66
CA ASN A 74 14.50 10.70 1.54
C ASN A 74 16.01 10.46 1.51
N ARG A 75 16.65 10.57 0.34
CA ARG A 75 18.12 10.46 0.19
C ARG A 75 18.83 11.63 0.88
N GLU A 76 18.28 12.83 0.78
CA GLU A 76 18.82 14.00 1.49
C GLU A 76 18.76 13.79 3.01
N ARG A 77 17.61 13.30 3.52
CA ARG A 77 17.45 12.99 4.96
C ARG A 77 18.49 12.00 5.47
N GLN A 78 18.79 10.95 4.69
CA GLN A 78 19.84 9.98 5.03
C GLN A 78 21.24 10.62 5.01
N ARG A 79 21.52 11.55 4.11
CA ARG A 79 22.81 12.27 4.04
C ARG A 79 22.98 13.27 5.18
N SER A 80 21.89 13.89 5.64
CA SER A 80 21.90 14.90 6.71
C SER A 80 21.91 14.32 8.13
N GLY A 81 22.03 12.99 8.28
CA GLY A 81 22.26 12.35 9.58
C GLY A 81 21.00 11.98 10.36
N TYR A 82 20.00 11.43 9.68
CA TYR A 82 19.18 10.39 10.31
C TYR A 82 19.97 9.08 10.38
#